data_AF-A0A954AAC6-F1
#
_entry.id   AF-A0A954AAC6-F1
#
_cell.length_a   1.000
_cell.length_b   1.000
_cell.length_c   1.000
_cell.angle_alpha   90.00
_cell.angle_beta   90.00
_cell.angle_gamma   90.00
#
_symmetry.space_group_name_H-M   'P 1'
#
loop_
_entity.id
_entity.type
_entity.pdbx_description
1 polymer ?
#
loop_
_entity_poly.entity_id
_entity_poly.type
_entity_poly.pdbx_seq_one_letter_code
_entity_poly.pdbx_strand_id
1 'polypeptide(L)'
;IVEDVHRFLYSGHDSETVRFVEELRGAHLAREAAVPVLRAAGRVPWETDPFLVLSGVEVGFSPLVDRQAEELAAAAPEGIEGDPSRRDRTDLVTLSIDNPHTEEIDDALTFERIASGCRVGIHIADAAALVSPEGAIDEAARERGLTVYLPTGMTPMLPKTIGCELGSLVGGERRRAVSLFIDFDAAGELVGSQLERTWIRVDHRLDYDQVDEWFATGAGESATAVGAELRALRDLAQHLCRRRLEQGALSLDRRELELRVAHQGRRPKIECVVRHGGSDAHVLVREFMVLFNQRVAETASLNTLPWIYRGQDAPSQPWPSLPDGGYDVVTADGIFKTMKPSRSSSEPRPHSSLGVPTYTQCTSPLRRYIDLLLQRQLVAHLEGRSLPYGVDALRVAMERGDRIAKERAQLERESKRFWSLEYLQRTAKEAILEGVIVRKEYDDWLVELTESTIRGALPPPESADAADSAAEALPELGPGSRVRVRLAEVHPKSGRLRLRLVPTA
;
A
#
# COMPACT_ATOMS: atom_id res chain seq x y z
N ILE A 1 33.04 6.22 -18.26
CA ILE A 1 32.61 6.84 -16.97
C ILE A 1 31.09 6.89 -16.82
N VAL A 2 30.33 7.81 -17.46
CA VAL A 2 28.87 7.93 -17.21
C VAL A 2 28.12 6.63 -17.51
N GLU A 3 28.44 5.99 -18.63
CA GLU A 3 27.86 4.71 -19.03
C GLU A 3 28.24 3.56 -18.07
N ASP A 4 29.51 3.52 -17.64
CA ASP A 4 29.99 2.51 -16.70
C ASP A 4 29.34 2.67 -15.32
N VAL A 5 29.16 3.90 -14.86
CA VAL A 5 28.46 4.25 -13.62
C VAL A 5 26.97 3.88 -13.70
N HIS A 6 26.33 4.10 -14.85
CA HIS A 6 24.96 3.67 -15.10
C HIS A 6 24.84 2.14 -15.01
N ARG A 7 25.66 1.40 -15.78
CA ARG A 7 25.63 -0.07 -15.76
C ARG A 7 26.00 -0.65 -14.40
N PHE A 8 26.90 -0.03 -13.65
CA PHE A 8 27.20 -0.44 -12.27
C PHE A 8 25.98 -0.35 -11.35
N LEU A 9 25.23 0.77 -11.41
CA LEU A 9 24.08 0.97 -10.55
C LEU A 9 22.92 0.03 -10.90
N TYR A 10 22.60 -0.10 -12.19
CA TYR A 10 21.39 -0.81 -12.65
C TYR A 10 21.60 -2.29 -12.98
N SER A 11 22.83 -2.70 -13.31
CA SER A 11 23.13 -4.09 -13.70
C SER A 11 24.26 -4.75 -12.90
N GLY A 12 24.82 -4.05 -11.91
CA GLY A 12 25.96 -4.55 -11.14
C GLY A 12 27.23 -4.71 -11.98
N HIS A 13 27.32 -4.02 -13.12
CA HIS A 13 28.46 -4.14 -14.02
C HIS A 13 29.74 -3.63 -13.36
N ASP A 14 30.75 -4.50 -13.36
CA ASP A 14 32.08 -4.19 -12.86
C ASP A 14 32.95 -3.60 -13.99
N SER A 15 33.60 -2.47 -13.72
CA SER A 15 34.47 -1.77 -14.67
C SER A 15 35.66 -1.15 -13.94
N GLU A 16 36.72 -0.82 -14.67
CA GLU A 16 37.90 -0.16 -14.09
C GLU A 16 37.56 1.18 -13.41
N THR A 17 36.58 1.91 -13.96
CA THR A 17 36.06 3.15 -13.35
C THR A 17 35.36 2.87 -12.02
N VAL A 18 34.59 1.78 -11.94
CA VAL A 18 33.85 1.39 -10.72
C VAL A 18 34.83 0.97 -9.64
N ARG A 19 35.76 0.06 -9.95
CA ARG A 19 36.78 -0.41 -9.00
C ARG A 19 37.59 0.73 -8.42
N PHE A 20 37.98 1.71 -9.24
CA PHE A 20 38.67 2.90 -8.77
C PHE A 20 37.86 3.71 -7.76
N VAL A 21 36.55 3.89 -8.00
CA VAL A 21 35.68 4.61 -7.06
C VAL A 21 35.46 3.81 -5.78
N GLU A 22 35.30 2.48 -5.88
CA GLU A 22 35.18 1.58 -4.73
C GLU A 22 36.46 1.53 -3.89
N GLU A 23 37.64 1.54 -4.50
CA GLU A 23 38.93 1.60 -3.79
C GLU A 23 39.11 2.93 -3.03
N LEU A 24 38.63 4.05 -3.59
CA LEU A 24 38.77 5.36 -2.96
C LEU A 24 37.77 5.62 -1.83
N ARG A 25 36.56 5.05 -1.91
CA ARG A 25 35.44 5.42 -1.03
C ARG A 25 34.81 4.22 -0.32
N GLY A 26 35.07 3.00 -0.75
CA GLY A 26 34.33 1.80 -0.37
C GLY A 26 33.07 1.59 -1.23
N ALA A 27 32.65 0.34 -1.42
CA ALA A 27 31.58 -0.05 -2.34
C ALA A 27 30.23 0.66 -2.09
N HIS A 28 29.84 0.82 -0.82
CA HIS A 28 28.61 1.53 -0.45
C HIS A 28 28.64 3.01 -0.87
N LEU A 29 29.77 3.68 -0.59
CA LEU A 29 29.94 5.10 -0.90
C LEU A 29 30.18 5.34 -2.41
N ALA A 30 30.62 4.32 -3.15
CA ALA A 30 30.70 4.36 -4.60
C ALA A 30 29.31 4.46 -5.25
N ARG A 31 28.33 3.68 -4.76
CA ARG A 31 26.93 3.78 -5.21
C ARG A 31 26.33 5.16 -4.87
N GLU A 32 26.60 5.69 -3.68
CA GLU A 32 26.18 7.05 -3.31
C GLU A 32 26.79 8.14 -4.19
N ALA A 33 28.07 8.00 -4.54
CA ALA A 33 28.77 8.94 -5.41
C ALA A 33 28.28 8.91 -6.87
N ALA A 34 27.66 7.82 -7.29
CA ALA A 34 27.12 7.67 -8.64
C ALA A 34 25.87 8.54 -8.89
N VAL A 35 25.03 8.78 -7.88
CA VAL A 35 23.79 9.56 -8.04
C VAL A 35 24.05 11.00 -8.50
N PRO A 36 24.96 11.79 -7.87
CA PRO A 36 25.30 13.12 -8.36
C PRO A 36 25.88 13.11 -9.78
N VAL A 37 26.66 12.09 -10.14
CA VAL A 37 27.26 11.95 -11.49
C VAL A 37 26.17 11.74 -12.54
N LEU A 38 25.22 10.83 -12.29
CA LEU A 38 24.11 10.59 -13.21
C LEU A 38 23.18 11.81 -13.36
N ARG A 39 22.93 12.54 -12.27
CA ARG A 39 22.15 13.79 -12.30
C ARG A 39 22.86 14.90 -13.06
N ALA A 40 24.16 15.10 -12.82
CA ALA A 40 24.96 16.09 -13.54
C ALA A 40 25.07 15.77 -15.04
N ALA A 41 25.04 14.49 -15.41
CA ALA A 41 25.04 14.03 -16.79
C ALA A 41 23.64 14.03 -17.45
N GLY A 42 22.58 14.42 -16.73
CA GLY A 42 21.21 14.42 -17.25
C GLY A 42 20.63 13.01 -17.50
N ARG A 43 21.24 11.96 -16.92
CA ARG A 43 20.77 10.57 -17.04
C ARG A 43 19.67 10.23 -16.04
N VAL A 44 19.65 10.94 -14.91
CA VAL A 44 18.62 10.80 -13.88
C VAL A 44 18.09 12.20 -13.57
N PRO A 45 16.76 12.43 -13.67
CA PRO A 45 16.17 13.69 -13.27
C PRO A 45 16.48 14.06 -11.81
N TRP A 46 16.52 15.36 -11.49
CA TRP A 46 16.86 15.81 -10.14
C TRP A 46 15.79 15.44 -9.11
N GLU A 47 14.56 15.32 -9.58
CA GLU A 47 13.36 14.96 -8.84
C GLU A 47 13.26 13.47 -8.50
N THR A 48 14.06 12.61 -9.15
CA THR A 48 14.06 11.18 -8.87
C THR A 48 14.58 10.92 -7.46
N ASP A 49 13.85 10.11 -6.69
CA ASP A 49 14.25 9.73 -5.33
C ASP A 49 15.66 9.11 -5.33
N PRO A 50 16.59 9.59 -4.50
CA PRO A 50 17.93 9.03 -4.46
C PRO A 50 17.96 7.55 -4.06
N PHE A 51 17.05 7.10 -3.19
CA PHE A 51 17.02 5.71 -2.76
C PHE A 51 16.57 4.77 -3.90
N LEU A 52 15.70 5.24 -4.80
CA LEU A 52 15.29 4.50 -5.99
C LEU A 52 16.48 4.22 -6.92
N VAL A 53 17.31 5.25 -7.16
CA VAL A 53 18.52 5.16 -7.97
C VAL A 53 19.56 4.23 -7.33
N LEU A 54 19.78 4.37 -6.01
CA LEU A 54 20.74 3.54 -5.27
C LEU A 54 20.36 2.05 -5.28
N SER A 55 19.06 1.79 -5.29
CA SER A 55 18.47 0.44 -5.34
C SER A 55 18.46 -0.15 -6.75
N GLY A 56 18.95 0.58 -7.77
CA GLY A 56 19.00 0.11 -9.15
C GLY A 56 17.62 -0.05 -9.80
N VAL A 57 16.60 0.65 -9.31
CA VAL A 57 15.25 0.59 -9.90
C VAL A 57 15.16 1.59 -11.04
N GLU A 58 14.90 1.10 -12.24
CA GLU A 58 14.66 1.98 -13.38
C GLU A 58 13.32 2.70 -13.24
N VAL A 59 13.34 4.01 -13.49
CA VAL A 59 12.13 4.85 -13.44
C VAL A 59 11.25 4.57 -14.67
N GLY A 60 11.86 4.59 -15.85
CA GLY A 60 11.19 4.43 -17.15
C GLY A 60 11.20 3.02 -17.70
N PHE A 61 10.48 2.81 -18.80
CA PHE A 61 10.43 1.54 -19.51
C PHE A 61 11.33 1.57 -20.75
N SER A 62 11.54 0.40 -21.36
CA SER A 62 12.27 0.34 -22.62
C SER A 62 11.45 0.93 -23.77
N PRO A 63 12.07 1.45 -24.85
CA PRO A 63 11.34 1.97 -26.01
C PRO A 63 10.41 0.96 -26.68
N LEU A 64 10.67 -0.34 -26.53
CA LEU A 64 9.78 -1.40 -27.01
C LEU A 64 8.50 -1.46 -26.17
N VAL A 65 8.64 -1.39 -24.85
CA VAL A 65 7.51 -1.44 -23.91
C VAL A 65 6.63 -0.21 -24.05
N ASP A 66 7.23 0.98 -24.14
CA ASP A 66 6.48 2.22 -24.35
C ASP A 66 5.69 2.18 -25.66
N ARG A 67 6.32 1.76 -26.76
CA ARG A 67 5.63 1.61 -28.05
C ARG A 67 4.47 0.63 -27.99
N GLN A 68 4.66 -0.54 -27.36
CA GLN A 68 3.58 -1.52 -27.21
C GLN A 68 2.42 -0.98 -26.36
N ALA A 69 2.73 -0.17 -25.33
CA ALA A 69 1.70 0.47 -24.52
C ALA A 69 0.89 1.50 -25.33
N GLU A 70 1.57 2.31 -26.14
CA GLU A 70 0.94 3.26 -27.06
C GLU A 70 0.09 2.56 -28.13
N GLU A 71 0.59 1.46 -28.71
CA GLU A 71 -0.14 0.65 -29.69
C GLU A 71 -1.43 0.06 -29.08
N LEU A 72 -1.36 -0.45 -27.84
CA LEU A 72 -2.55 -0.93 -27.11
C LEU A 72 -3.54 0.19 -26.81
N ALA A 73 -3.06 1.39 -26.48
CA ALA A 73 -3.92 2.56 -26.26
C ALA A 73 -4.61 3.01 -27.54
N ALA A 74 -3.88 3.07 -28.65
CA ALA A 74 -4.43 3.42 -29.95
C ALA A 74 -5.40 2.37 -30.49
N ALA A 75 -5.19 1.09 -30.15
CA ALA A 75 -6.06 -0.02 -30.51
C ALA A 75 -7.24 -0.19 -29.54
N ALA A 76 -7.24 0.48 -28.38
CA ALA A 76 -8.35 0.43 -27.43
C ALA A 76 -9.57 1.06 -28.10
N PRO A 77 -10.61 0.29 -28.44
CA PRO A 77 -11.69 0.83 -29.25
C PRO A 77 -12.45 1.89 -28.44
N GLU A 78 -12.66 3.06 -29.03
CA GLU A 78 -13.72 3.97 -28.59
C GLU A 78 -15.04 3.18 -28.63
N GLY A 79 -15.50 2.69 -27.47
CA GLY A 79 -16.76 1.95 -27.35
C GLY A 79 -16.77 0.57 -27.99
N ILE A 80 -16.02 -0.40 -27.45
CA ILE A 80 -16.12 -1.81 -27.86
C ILE A 80 -17.58 -2.27 -27.92
N GLU A 81 -18.04 -2.56 -29.13
CA GLU A 81 -19.16 -3.48 -29.35
C GLU A 81 -18.75 -4.86 -28.84
N GLY A 82 -19.21 -5.14 -27.62
CA GLY A 82 -19.49 -6.44 -27.04
C GLY A 82 -18.43 -7.52 -27.21
N ASP A 83 -17.38 -7.50 -26.37
CA ASP A 83 -16.80 -8.76 -25.90
C ASP A 83 -17.95 -9.58 -25.26
N PRO A 84 -18.48 -10.63 -25.92
CA PRO A 84 -19.68 -11.32 -25.46
C PRO A 84 -19.42 -12.11 -24.18
N SER A 85 -18.15 -12.31 -23.80
CA SER A 85 -17.78 -12.89 -22.51
C SER A 85 -18.00 -11.91 -21.34
N ARG A 86 -18.25 -10.63 -21.62
CA ARG A 86 -18.48 -9.59 -20.61
C ARG A 86 -19.92 -9.17 -20.55
N ARG A 87 -20.45 -9.14 -19.33
CA ARG A 87 -21.75 -8.54 -19.07
C ARG A 87 -21.62 -7.03 -18.99
N ASP A 88 -22.54 -6.33 -19.66
CA ASP A 88 -22.62 -4.88 -19.51
C ASP A 88 -23.30 -4.55 -18.18
N ARG A 89 -22.60 -3.77 -17.35
CA ARG A 89 -23.04 -3.27 -16.04
C ARG A 89 -22.86 -1.76 -15.95
N THR A 90 -22.72 -1.09 -17.10
CA THR A 90 -22.57 0.37 -17.17
C THR A 90 -23.87 1.12 -16.85
N ASP A 91 -24.97 0.40 -16.61
CA ASP A 91 -26.23 0.89 -16.08
C ASP A 91 -26.22 1.05 -14.55
N LEU A 92 -25.32 0.36 -13.84
CA LEU A 92 -25.21 0.43 -12.39
C LEU A 92 -24.43 1.67 -11.95
N VAL A 93 -24.97 2.39 -10.97
CA VAL A 93 -24.27 3.53 -10.33
C VAL A 93 -23.03 3.00 -9.61
N THR A 94 -21.86 3.35 -10.14
CA THR A 94 -20.58 2.81 -9.68
C THR A 94 -19.73 3.91 -9.05
N LEU A 95 -19.12 3.61 -7.90
CA LEU A 95 -18.24 4.52 -7.18
C LEU A 95 -16.86 3.93 -6.91
N SER A 96 -15.84 4.78 -6.88
CA SER A 96 -14.49 4.46 -6.39
C SER A 96 -14.15 5.39 -5.22
N ILE A 97 -13.39 4.88 -4.24
CA ILE A 97 -12.97 5.64 -3.07
C ILE A 97 -11.46 5.44 -2.89
N ASP A 98 -10.69 6.49 -3.12
CA ASP A 98 -9.24 6.44 -3.14
C ASP A 98 -8.62 7.65 -2.45
N ASN A 99 -7.29 7.69 -2.35
CA ASN A 99 -6.62 8.96 -2.06
C ASN A 99 -6.75 9.91 -3.27
N PRO A 100 -6.81 11.24 -3.07
CA PRO A 100 -7.07 12.19 -4.16
C PRO A 100 -6.07 12.11 -5.34
N HIS A 101 -4.88 11.57 -5.09
CA HIS A 101 -3.77 11.48 -6.04
C HIS A 101 -3.52 10.06 -6.55
N THR A 102 -4.40 9.11 -6.24
CA THR A 102 -4.32 7.77 -6.82
C THR A 102 -4.59 7.85 -8.32
N GLU A 103 -3.61 7.46 -9.12
CA GLU A 103 -3.72 7.33 -10.58
C GLU A 103 -4.07 5.88 -11.00
N GLU A 104 -3.56 4.88 -10.27
CA GLU A 104 -3.82 3.44 -10.48
C GLU A 104 -5.02 2.98 -9.63
N ILE A 105 -6.25 3.21 -10.12
CA ILE A 105 -7.48 2.83 -9.42
C ILE A 105 -7.83 1.39 -9.79
N ASP A 106 -7.62 0.47 -8.85
CA ASP A 106 -7.85 -0.96 -9.03
C ASP A 106 -9.31 -1.36 -8.79
N ASP A 107 -10.03 -0.66 -7.90
CA ASP A 107 -11.32 -1.13 -7.39
C ASP A 107 -12.46 -0.09 -7.42
N ALA A 108 -13.68 -0.61 -7.54
CA ALA A 108 -14.92 0.15 -7.50
C ALA A 108 -16.06 -0.69 -6.91
N LEU A 109 -17.11 -0.03 -6.44
CA LEU A 109 -18.27 -0.63 -5.79
C LEU A 109 -19.58 -0.19 -6.45
N THR A 110 -20.56 -1.09 -6.49
CA THR A 110 -21.97 -0.81 -6.80
C THR A 110 -22.86 -1.32 -5.68
N PHE A 111 -24.02 -0.70 -5.50
CA PHE A 111 -25.02 -1.12 -4.52
C PHE A 111 -26.41 -1.09 -5.14
N GLU A 112 -27.18 -2.16 -4.95
CA GLU A 112 -28.57 -2.26 -5.40
C GLU A 112 -29.45 -2.81 -4.28
N ARG A 113 -30.67 -2.27 -4.13
CA ARG A 113 -31.69 -2.88 -3.28
C ARG A 113 -32.40 -3.97 -4.07
N ILE A 114 -32.53 -5.15 -3.47
CA ILE A 114 -33.26 -6.29 -4.04
C ILE A 114 -34.35 -6.73 -3.07
N ALA A 115 -35.33 -7.52 -3.55
CA ALA A 115 -36.50 -7.89 -2.74
C ALA A 115 -36.15 -8.55 -1.39
N SER A 116 -35.06 -9.32 -1.33
CA SER A 116 -34.61 -10.05 -0.14
C SER A 116 -33.58 -9.32 0.72
N GLY A 117 -33.14 -8.12 0.33
CA GLY A 117 -32.06 -7.38 1.00
C GLY A 117 -31.33 -6.44 0.05
N CYS A 118 -30.04 -6.68 -0.18
CA CYS A 118 -29.25 -5.89 -1.11
C CYS A 118 -28.26 -6.73 -1.92
N ARG A 119 -27.79 -6.18 -3.03
CA ARG A 119 -26.70 -6.69 -3.84
C ARG A 119 -25.57 -5.68 -3.84
N VAL A 120 -24.35 -6.15 -3.59
CA VAL A 120 -23.12 -5.36 -3.73
C VAL A 120 -22.30 -5.93 -4.87
N GLY A 121 -21.89 -5.08 -5.81
CA GLY A 121 -20.87 -5.41 -6.79
C GLY A 121 -19.52 -4.89 -6.33
N ILE A 122 -18.51 -5.76 -6.33
CA ILE A 122 -17.11 -5.41 -6.11
C ILE A 122 -16.38 -5.62 -7.43
N HIS A 123 -15.85 -4.55 -7.99
CA HIS A 123 -15.30 -4.52 -9.35
C HIS A 123 -13.80 -4.29 -9.29
N ILE A 124 -13.00 -5.21 -9.83
CA ILE A 124 -11.54 -5.08 -9.90
C ILE A 124 -11.11 -4.88 -11.36
N ALA A 125 -10.25 -3.91 -11.62
CA ALA A 125 -9.65 -3.62 -12.92
C ALA A 125 -9.13 -4.89 -13.60
N ASP A 126 -9.52 -5.13 -14.86
CA ASP A 126 -9.13 -6.35 -15.59
C ASP A 126 -7.81 -6.15 -16.35
N ALA A 127 -6.71 -6.10 -15.59
CA ALA A 127 -5.36 -6.00 -16.14
C ALA A 127 -4.98 -7.23 -16.99
N ALA A 128 -5.53 -8.40 -16.69
CA ALA A 128 -5.33 -9.63 -17.46
C ALA A 128 -5.81 -9.51 -18.92
N ALA A 129 -6.81 -8.67 -19.19
CA ALA A 129 -7.26 -8.38 -20.55
C ALA A 129 -6.34 -7.42 -21.33
N LEU A 130 -5.50 -6.65 -20.63
CA LEU A 130 -4.60 -5.66 -21.23
C LEU A 130 -3.18 -6.19 -21.42
N VAL A 131 -2.70 -6.99 -20.48
CA VAL A 131 -1.32 -7.47 -20.46
C VAL A 131 -1.28 -8.95 -20.85
N SER A 132 -0.92 -9.22 -22.10
CA SER A 132 -0.75 -10.59 -22.59
C SER A 132 0.46 -11.29 -21.94
N PRO A 133 0.35 -12.56 -21.53
CA PRO A 133 1.49 -13.34 -21.04
C PRO A 133 2.66 -13.35 -22.04
N GLU A 134 3.88 -13.34 -21.52
CA GLU A 134 5.13 -13.44 -22.30
C GLU A 134 5.41 -12.26 -23.27
N GLY A 135 4.55 -11.23 -23.28
CA GLY A 135 4.80 -9.97 -24.01
C GLY A 135 5.82 -9.06 -23.33
N ALA A 136 6.29 -8.01 -24.01
CA ALA A 136 7.31 -7.12 -23.43
C ALA A 136 6.80 -6.35 -22.19
N ILE A 137 5.52 -5.97 -22.18
CA ILE A 137 4.87 -5.34 -21.00
C ILE A 137 4.81 -6.34 -19.83
N ASP A 138 4.48 -7.61 -20.09
CA ASP A 138 4.44 -8.66 -19.07
C ASP A 138 5.83 -8.93 -18.48
N GLU A 139 6.85 -8.99 -19.34
CA GLU A 139 8.23 -9.15 -18.90
C GLU A 139 8.67 -7.98 -18.01
N ALA A 140 8.39 -6.75 -18.41
CA ALA A 140 8.69 -5.58 -17.60
C ALA A 140 7.94 -5.59 -16.26
N ALA A 141 6.66 -5.98 -16.26
CA ALA A 141 5.86 -6.11 -15.04
C ALA A 141 6.42 -7.20 -14.11
N ARG A 142 6.88 -8.32 -14.67
CA ARG A 142 7.51 -9.45 -13.96
C ARG A 142 8.84 -9.06 -13.33
N GLU A 143 9.63 -8.24 -14.02
CA GLU A 143 10.89 -7.68 -13.52
C GLU A 143 10.67 -6.67 -12.40
N ARG A 144 9.67 -5.79 -12.54
CA ARG A 144 9.34 -4.78 -11.53
C ARG A 144 8.64 -5.36 -10.30
N GLY A 145 7.78 -6.35 -10.48
CA GLY A 145 7.05 -7.09 -9.45
C GLY A 145 5.89 -6.33 -8.79
N LEU A 146 6.09 -5.06 -8.45
CA LEU A 146 5.09 -4.17 -7.88
C LEU A 146 5.38 -2.69 -8.16
N THR A 147 4.35 -1.84 -8.04
CA THR A 147 4.53 -0.38 -8.00
C THR A 147 5.22 0.01 -6.70
N VAL A 148 6.20 0.93 -6.78
CA VAL A 148 6.90 1.50 -5.62
C VAL A 148 6.32 2.87 -5.30
N TYR A 149 5.93 3.10 -4.04
CA TYR A 149 5.38 4.39 -3.59
C TYR A 149 6.36 5.09 -2.65
N LEU A 150 7.04 6.12 -3.16
CA LEU A 150 7.95 6.96 -2.38
C LEU A 150 7.34 8.32 -2.09
N PRO A 151 7.80 9.05 -1.06
CA PRO A 151 7.36 10.42 -0.82
C PRO A 151 7.52 11.36 -2.02
N THR A 152 8.47 11.09 -2.92
CA THR A 152 8.69 11.90 -4.14
C THR A 152 7.81 11.49 -5.32
N GLY A 153 7.01 10.43 -5.20
CA GLY A 153 6.14 9.92 -6.26
C GLY A 153 6.17 8.41 -6.42
N MET A 154 5.32 7.91 -7.33
CA MET A 154 5.20 6.50 -7.66
C MET A 154 6.13 6.11 -8.82
N THR A 155 6.62 4.86 -8.78
CA THR A 155 7.27 4.19 -9.92
C THR A 155 6.44 2.95 -10.27
N PRO A 156 5.61 3.00 -11.33
CA PRO A 156 4.57 2.00 -11.57
C PRO A 156 5.13 0.66 -12.02
N MET A 157 4.41 -0.43 -11.72
CA MET A 157 4.71 -1.75 -12.26
C MET A 157 4.50 -1.81 -13.77
N LEU A 158 3.43 -1.18 -14.24
CA LEU A 158 3.03 -1.10 -15.65
C LEU A 158 3.32 0.29 -16.22
N PRO A 159 3.49 0.45 -17.54
CA PRO A 159 3.52 1.78 -18.15
C PRO A 159 2.28 2.58 -17.75
N LYS A 160 2.40 3.89 -17.51
CA LYS A 160 1.27 4.73 -17.07
C LYS A 160 0.08 4.62 -18.01
N THR A 161 0.32 4.57 -19.31
CA THR A 161 -0.69 4.34 -20.35
C THR A 161 -1.51 3.06 -20.13
N ILE A 162 -0.92 2.04 -19.52
CA ILE A 162 -1.63 0.79 -19.18
C ILE A 162 -2.22 0.86 -17.77
N GLY A 163 -1.40 1.14 -16.76
CA GLY A 163 -1.78 1.03 -15.34
C GLY A 163 -2.64 2.19 -14.83
N CYS A 164 -2.34 3.41 -15.25
CA CYS A 164 -3.01 4.64 -14.78
C CYS A 164 -4.12 5.13 -15.71
N GLU A 165 -4.11 4.69 -16.97
CA GLU A 165 -5.05 5.14 -18.00
C GLU A 165 -5.99 4.01 -18.43
N LEU A 166 -5.57 3.14 -19.36
CA LEU A 166 -6.45 2.12 -19.96
C LEU A 166 -7.04 1.12 -18.95
N GLY A 167 -6.24 0.70 -17.97
CA GLY A 167 -6.61 -0.28 -16.96
C GLY A 167 -7.26 0.32 -15.72
N SER A 168 -6.90 1.56 -15.39
CA SER A 168 -7.42 2.25 -14.22
C SER A 168 -8.92 2.50 -14.36
N LEU A 169 -9.67 2.28 -13.28
CA LEU A 169 -11.11 2.52 -13.19
C LEU A 169 -11.43 4.02 -13.05
N VAL A 170 -10.88 4.84 -13.95
CA VAL A 170 -11.11 6.30 -13.97
C VAL A 170 -12.57 6.62 -14.30
N GLY A 171 -13.03 7.74 -13.75
CA GLY A 171 -14.43 8.18 -13.86
C GLY A 171 -14.87 8.51 -15.29
N GLY A 172 -16.13 8.20 -15.59
CA GLY A 172 -16.81 8.60 -16.83
C GLY A 172 -16.59 7.69 -18.04
N GLU A 173 -15.60 6.79 -17.99
CA GLU A 173 -15.27 5.92 -19.12
C GLU A 173 -15.71 4.47 -18.92
N ARG A 174 -16.00 3.78 -20.03
CA ARG A 174 -16.30 2.34 -20.02
C ARG A 174 -15.00 1.57 -19.76
N ARG A 175 -14.99 0.77 -18.70
CA ARG A 175 -13.80 0.03 -18.23
C ARG A 175 -14.08 -1.46 -18.07
N ARG A 176 -13.04 -2.27 -18.28
CA ARG A 176 -13.08 -3.73 -18.11
C ARG A 176 -12.85 -4.07 -16.65
N ALA A 177 -13.72 -4.90 -16.08
CA ALA A 177 -13.54 -5.38 -14.72
C ALA A 177 -13.78 -6.89 -14.60
N VAL A 178 -13.20 -7.48 -13.57
CA VAL A 178 -13.60 -8.76 -12.99
C VAL A 178 -14.43 -8.42 -11.76
N SER A 179 -15.70 -8.79 -11.77
CA SER A 179 -16.68 -8.37 -10.76
C SER A 179 -17.17 -9.55 -9.93
N LEU A 180 -17.30 -9.31 -8.64
CA LEU A 180 -17.99 -10.18 -7.70
C LEU A 180 -19.28 -9.50 -7.27
N PHE A 181 -20.42 -10.08 -7.64
CA PHE A 181 -21.72 -9.68 -7.12
C PHE A 181 -22.08 -10.55 -5.92
N ILE A 182 -22.51 -9.94 -4.83
CA ILE A 182 -22.86 -10.62 -3.59
C ILE A 182 -24.24 -10.18 -3.16
N ASP A 183 -25.11 -11.14 -2.90
CA ASP A 183 -26.43 -10.92 -2.33
C ASP A 183 -26.35 -11.06 -0.81
N PHE A 184 -26.90 -10.08 -0.12
CA PHE A 184 -27.08 -10.07 1.32
C PHE A 184 -28.57 -10.04 1.65
N ASP A 185 -28.96 -10.80 2.68
CA ASP A 185 -30.30 -10.71 3.23
C ASP A 185 -30.49 -9.45 4.09
N ALA A 186 -31.69 -9.28 4.65
CA ALA A 186 -32.01 -8.16 5.53
C ALA A 186 -31.20 -8.13 6.85
N ALA A 187 -30.56 -9.23 7.24
CA ALA A 187 -29.67 -9.31 8.39
C ALA A 187 -28.20 -9.00 8.03
N GLY A 188 -27.91 -8.75 6.75
CA GLY A 188 -26.53 -8.56 6.26
C GLY A 188 -25.76 -9.87 6.12
N GLU A 189 -26.45 -11.01 6.08
CA GLU A 189 -25.84 -12.32 5.86
C GLU A 189 -25.70 -12.59 4.37
N LEU A 190 -24.52 -13.10 3.97
CA LEU A 190 -24.26 -13.48 2.59
C LEU A 190 -25.13 -14.68 2.21
N VAL A 191 -25.99 -14.53 1.20
CA VAL A 191 -26.87 -15.60 0.70
C VAL A 191 -26.42 -16.17 -0.64
N GLY A 192 -25.68 -15.41 -1.43
CA GLY A 192 -25.19 -15.85 -2.73
C GLY A 192 -24.09 -14.95 -3.26
N SER A 193 -23.26 -15.47 -4.16
CA SER A 193 -22.29 -14.66 -4.87
C SER A 193 -22.01 -15.21 -6.27
N GLN A 194 -21.62 -14.32 -7.18
CA GLN A 194 -21.30 -14.65 -8.56
C GLN A 194 -20.10 -13.83 -9.05
N LEU A 195 -19.10 -14.53 -9.58
CA LEU A 195 -17.98 -13.92 -10.30
C LEU A 195 -18.31 -13.85 -11.80
N GLU A 196 -18.08 -12.69 -12.41
CA GLU A 196 -18.26 -12.49 -13.84
C GLU A 196 -17.31 -11.42 -14.38
N ARG A 197 -16.97 -11.51 -15.67
CA ARG A 197 -16.30 -10.42 -16.38
C ARG A 197 -17.33 -9.39 -16.79
N THR A 198 -17.01 -8.12 -16.63
CA THR A 198 -17.97 -7.03 -16.85
C THR A 198 -17.36 -5.86 -17.61
N TRP A 199 -18.26 -5.05 -18.14
CA TRP A 199 -18.04 -3.65 -18.44
C TRP A 199 -18.70 -2.81 -17.36
N ILE A 200 -17.97 -1.85 -16.79
CA ILE A 200 -18.49 -0.88 -15.82
C ILE A 200 -18.19 0.54 -16.30
N ARG A 201 -18.83 1.53 -15.68
CA ARG A 201 -18.47 2.94 -15.82
C ARG A 201 -18.52 3.56 -14.44
N VAL A 202 -17.39 4.10 -13.96
CA VAL A 202 -17.35 4.76 -12.65
C VAL A 202 -18.02 6.12 -12.77
N ASP A 203 -19.17 6.30 -12.13
CA ASP A 203 -19.93 7.55 -12.16
C ASP A 203 -19.42 8.55 -11.11
N HIS A 204 -18.89 8.04 -9.99
CA HIS A 204 -18.39 8.85 -8.87
C HIS A 204 -16.98 8.43 -8.45
N ARG A 205 -16.03 9.34 -8.59
CA ARG A 205 -14.69 9.22 -8.00
C ARG A 205 -14.65 10.06 -6.74
N LEU A 206 -14.54 9.40 -5.59
CA LEU A 206 -14.58 10.02 -4.27
C LEU A 206 -13.23 9.83 -3.58
N ASP A 207 -12.95 10.69 -2.60
CA ASP A 207 -11.82 10.52 -1.70
C ASP A 207 -12.26 10.16 -0.28
N TYR A 208 -11.36 9.51 0.48
CA TYR A 208 -11.66 9.07 1.85
C TYR A 208 -12.12 10.22 2.76
N ASP A 209 -11.44 11.37 2.69
CA ASP A 209 -11.73 12.52 3.56
C ASP A 209 -13.13 13.08 3.24
N GLN A 210 -13.49 13.15 1.95
CA GLN A 210 -14.82 13.55 1.48
C GLN A 210 -15.91 12.59 1.97
N VAL A 211 -15.69 11.28 1.86
CA VAL A 211 -16.68 10.27 2.28
C VAL A 211 -16.87 10.30 3.81
N ASP A 212 -15.78 10.43 4.56
CA ASP A 212 -15.84 10.54 6.02
C ASP A 212 -16.55 11.84 6.45
N GLU A 213 -16.30 12.97 5.77
CA GLU A 213 -17.04 14.22 6.00
C GLU A 213 -18.54 14.04 5.74
N TRP A 214 -18.91 13.30 4.69
CA TRP A 214 -20.32 13.00 4.40
C TRP A 214 -20.96 12.16 5.50
N PHE A 215 -20.28 11.14 6.01
CA PHE A 215 -20.75 10.34 7.13
C PHE A 215 -20.87 11.14 8.44
N ALA A 216 -19.98 12.10 8.67
CA ALA A 216 -20.00 12.90 9.90
C ALA A 216 -21.05 14.01 9.90
N THR A 217 -21.24 14.69 8.77
CA THR A 217 -22.07 15.91 8.69
C THR A 217 -23.50 15.66 8.23
N GLY A 218 -23.75 14.52 7.59
CA GLY A 218 -24.99 14.29 6.87
C GLY A 218 -25.17 15.16 5.61
N ALA A 219 -24.19 15.97 5.24
CA ALA A 219 -24.28 16.91 4.11
C ALA A 219 -24.32 16.18 2.76
N GLY A 220 -23.59 15.06 2.64
CA GLY A 220 -23.73 14.11 1.54
C GLY A 220 -24.87 13.10 1.74
N GLU A 221 -25.45 13.02 2.95
CA GLU A 221 -26.40 11.97 3.31
C GLU A 221 -27.82 12.20 2.78
N SER A 222 -28.24 13.45 2.60
CA SER A 222 -29.66 13.79 2.42
C SER A 222 -30.05 14.31 1.02
N ALA A 223 -29.09 14.58 0.12
CA ALA A 223 -29.38 15.29 -1.13
C ALA A 223 -29.34 14.43 -2.41
N THR A 224 -28.76 13.22 -2.39
CA THR A 224 -28.56 12.39 -3.59
C THR A 224 -28.75 10.88 -3.31
N ALA A 225 -29.10 10.10 -4.34
CA ALA A 225 -29.22 8.63 -4.24
C ALA A 225 -27.92 7.95 -3.79
N VAL A 226 -26.77 8.45 -4.27
CA VAL A 226 -25.42 7.97 -3.96
C VAL A 226 -25.12 8.02 -2.47
N GLY A 227 -25.55 9.08 -1.77
CA GLY A 227 -25.34 9.19 -0.33
C GLY A 227 -26.04 8.08 0.46
N ALA A 228 -27.25 7.68 0.04
CA ALA A 228 -28.00 6.60 0.68
C ALA A 228 -27.37 5.22 0.43
N GLU A 229 -26.82 5.00 -0.76
CA GLU A 229 -26.08 3.79 -1.13
C GLU A 229 -24.77 3.67 -0.33
N LEU A 230 -24.01 4.77 -0.20
CA LEU A 230 -22.80 4.83 0.63
C LEU A 230 -23.06 4.49 2.10
N ARG A 231 -24.17 4.96 2.68
CA ARG A 231 -24.56 4.58 4.05
C ARG A 231 -24.86 3.10 4.16
N ALA A 232 -25.61 2.54 3.21
CA ALA A 232 -25.92 1.13 3.23
C ALA A 232 -24.65 0.27 3.08
N LEU A 233 -23.71 0.68 2.24
CA LEU A 233 -22.38 0.06 2.12
C LEU A 233 -21.58 0.17 3.42
N ARG A 234 -21.57 1.35 4.07
CA ARG A 234 -20.90 1.55 5.37
C ARG A 234 -21.48 0.63 6.44
N ASP A 235 -22.80 0.62 6.60
CA ASP A 235 -23.47 -0.16 7.64
C ASP A 235 -23.22 -1.67 7.44
N LEU A 236 -23.22 -2.13 6.18
CA LEU A 236 -22.87 -3.50 5.83
C LEU A 236 -21.38 -3.80 6.09
N ALA A 237 -20.47 -2.89 5.74
CA ALA A 237 -19.05 -3.07 6.02
C ALA A 237 -18.76 -3.11 7.53
N GLN A 238 -19.43 -2.28 8.33
CA GLN A 238 -19.35 -2.33 9.80
C GLN A 238 -19.87 -3.67 10.34
N HIS A 239 -20.94 -4.22 9.76
CA HIS A 239 -21.41 -5.58 10.08
C HIS A 239 -20.35 -6.64 9.77
N LEU A 240 -19.79 -6.62 8.57
CA LEU A 240 -18.72 -7.55 8.15
C LEU A 240 -17.48 -7.45 9.06
N CYS A 241 -17.08 -6.23 9.41
CA CYS A 241 -15.97 -5.96 10.33
C CYS A 241 -16.22 -6.58 11.71
N ARG A 242 -17.41 -6.34 12.31
CA ARG A 242 -17.77 -6.91 13.62
C ARG A 242 -17.70 -8.43 13.62
N ARG A 243 -18.22 -9.09 12.58
CA ARG A 243 -18.16 -10.56 12.46
C ARG A 243 -16.73 -11.09 12.35
N ARG A 244 -15.86 -10.40 11.59
CA ARG A 244 -14.43 -10.74 11.52
C ARG A 244 -13.75 -10.59 12.88
N LEU A 245 -14.05 -9.53 13.63
CA LEU A 245 -13.54 -9.31 14.98
C LEU A 245 -14.00 -10.40 15.96
N GLU A 246 -15.27 -10.80 15.89
CA GLU A 246 -15.81 -11.95 16.66
C GLU A 246 -15.10 -13.28 16.31
N GLN A 247 -14.59 -13.40 15.08
CA GLN A 247 -13.76 -14.52 14.61
C GLN A 247 -12.27 -14.36 14.95
N GLY A 248 -11.89 -13.35 15.73
CA GLY A 248 -10.52 -13.12 16.20
C GLY A 248 -9.65 -12.30 15.25
N ALA A 249 -10.24 -11.61 14.26
CA ALA A 249 -9.51 -10.64 13.46
C ALA A 249 -8.96 -9.51 14.33
N LEU A 250 -7.90 -8.87 13.84
CA LEU A 250 -7.30 -7.70 14.46
C LEU A 250 -7.70 -6.45 13.68
N SER A 251 -8.23 -5.44 14.38
CA SER A 251 -8.39 -4.09 13.85
C SER A 251 -7.58 -3.12 14.71
N LEU A 252 -6.72 -2.34 14.05
CA LEU A 252 -5.92 -1.29 14.65
C LEU A 252 -6.16 -0.01 13.86
N ASP A 253 -6.69 1.04 14.49
CA ASP A 253 -6.74 2.39 13.88
C ASP A 253 -5.34 3.02 13.89
N ARG A 254 -4.43 2.47 13.10
CA ARG A 254 -3.06 2.99 13.07
C ARG A 254 -3.07 4.39 12.47
N ARG A 255 -2.40 5.31 13.18
CA ARG A 255 -2.02 6.62 12.63
C ARG A 255 -0.83 6.43 11.69
N GLU A 256 -1.03 6.77 10.43
CA GLU A 256 -0.01 6.62 9.39
C GLU A 256 0.47 7.98 8.90
N LEU A 257 1.78 8.18 8.95
CA LEU A 257 2.42 9.35 8.37
C LEU A 257 2.42 9.25 6.84
N GLU A 258 1.71 10.14 6.15
CA GLU A 258 1.84 10.37 4.71
C GLU A 258 2.80 11.54 4.47
N LEU A 259 3.79 11.32 3.60
CA LEU A 259 4.75 12.35 3.19
C LEU A 259 4.67 12.55 1.69
N ARG A 260 4.72 13.80 1.27
CA ARG A 260 4.85 14.17 -0.14
C ARG A 260 5.94 15.19 -0.35
N VAL A 261 6.70 14.99 -1.41
CA VAL A 261 7.91 15.75 -1.68
C VAL A 261 7.84 16.28 -3.10
N ALA A 262 7.59 17.58 -3.23
CA ALA A 262 7.57 18.27 -4.51
C ALA A 262 8.89 19.02 -4.71
N HIS A 263 9.59 18.74 -5.81
CA HIS A 263 10.84 19.42 -6.12
C HIS A 263 10.57 20.82 -6.71
N GLN A 264 10.86 21.88 -5.94
CA GLN A 264 10.84 23.27 -6.40
C GLN A 264 12.27 23.82 -6.42
N GLY A 265 13.00 23.56 -7.51
CA GLY A 265 14.43 23.90 -7.60
C GLY A 265 15.28 23.05 -6.65
N ARG A 266 16.31 23.65 -6.02
CA ARG A 266 17.30 22.91 -5.20
C ARG A 266 16.79 22.49 -3.82
N ARG A 267 15.66 23.01 -3.35
CA ARG A 267 15.06 22.66 -2.05
C ARG A 267 13.65 22.12 -2.28
N PRO A 268 13.38 20.84 -2.00
CA PRO A 268 12.05 20.29 -2.17
C PRO A 268 11.11 20.79 -1.06
N LYS A 269 9.84 21.00 -1.41
CA LYS A 269 8.74 21.22 -0.47
C LYS A 269 8.30 19.86 0.07
N ILE A 270 8.18 19.75 1.39
CA ILE A 270 7.76 18.52 2.07
C ILE A 270 6.42 18.79 2.75
N GLU A 271 5.40 18.05 2.35
CA GLU A 271 4.08 18.02 2.97
C GLU A 271 3.99 16.76 3.84
N CYS A 272 3.39 16.92 5.01
CA CYS A 272 3.33 15.89 6.04
C CYS A 272 1.92 15.89 6.62
N VAL A 273 1.21 14.77 6.49
CA VAL A 273 -0.14 14.58 7.00
C VAL A 273 -0.17 13.27 7.77
N VAL A 274 -0.83 13.25 8.92
CA VAL A 274 -1.11 12.00 9.64
C VAL A 274 -2.54 11.59 9.31
N ARG A 275 -2.70 10.38 8.77
CA ARG A 275 -4.02 9.80 8.45
C ARG A 275 -4.40 8.71 9.43
N HIS A 276 -5.70 8.50 9.57
CA HIS A 276 -6.29 7.47 10.42
C HIS A 276 -6.80 6.33 9.53
N GLY A 277 -6.23 5.13 9.68
CA GLY A 277 -6.62 3.96 8.88
C GLY A 277 -7.91 3.26 9.34
N GLY A 278 -8.53 3.74 10.43
CA GLY A 278 -9.74 3.21 11.03
C GLY A 278 -11.00 4.04 10.78
N SER A 279 -10.98 5.02 9.88
CA SER A 279 -12.18 5.77 9.53
C SER A 279 -13.22 4.90 8.82
N ASP A 280 -14.49 5.32 8.84
CA ASP A 280 -15.58 4.53 8.26
C ASP A 280 -15.39 4.29 6.76
N ALA A 281 -14.87 5.27 6.01
CA ALA A 281 -14.56 5.09 4.59
C ALA A 281 -13.45 4.05 4.36
N HIS A 282 -12.41 4.03 5.20
CA HIS A 282 -11.35 3.01 5.13
C HIS A 282 -11.86 1.62 5.50
N VAL A 283 -12.69 1.51 6.54
CA VAL A 283 -13.34 0.25 6.91
C VAL A 283 -14.21 -0.25 5.76
N LEU A 284 -15.02 0.62 5.15
CA LEU A 284 -15.87 0.29 4.01
C LEU A 284 -15.09 -0.39 2.89
N VAL A 285 -14.07 0.28 2.35
CA VAL A 285 -13.26 -0.28 1.25
C VAL A 285 -12.55 -1.56 1.70
N ARG A 286 -11.93 -1.55 2.89
CA ARG A 286 -11.17 -2.70 3.41
C ARG A 286 -12.02 -3.96 3.50
N GLU A 287 -13.22 -3.88 4.07
CA GLU A 287 -14.04 -5.09 4.29
C GLU A 287 -14.53 -5.68 2.97
N PHE A 288 -14.87 -4.86 1.97
CA PHE A 288 -15.22 -5.38 0.64
C PHE A 288 -14.01 -5.97 -0.10
N MET A 289 -12.81 -5.35 0.00
CA MET A 289 -11.60 -5.93 -0.58
C MET A 289 -11.20 -7.25 0.09
N VAL A 290 -11.35 -7.36 1.41
CA VAL A 290 -11.18 -8.62 2.14
C VAL A 290 -12.17 -9.65 1.63
N LEU A 291 -13.44 -9.28 1.51
CA LEU A 291 -14.51 -10.18 1.08
C LEU A 291 -14.29 -10.68 -0.35
N PHE A 292 -13.87 -9.82 -1.29
CA PHE A 292 -13.49 -10.22 -2.65
C PHE A 292 -12.33 -11.21 -2.67
N ASN A 293 -11.30 -10.95 -1.87
CA ASN A 293 -10.15 -11.83 -1.78
C ASN A 293 -10.51 -13.20 -1.17
N GLN A 294 -11.30 -13.22 -0.10
CA GLN A 294 -11.82 -14.46 0.49
C GLN A 294 -12.71 -15.22 -0.50
N ARG A 295 -13.75 -14.53 -1.02
CA ARG A 295 -14.29 -14.66 -2.38
C ARG A 295 -13.66 -15.68 -3.32
N VAL A 296 -12.67 -15.14 -4.02
CA VAL A 296 -11.83 -15.76 -5.04
C VAL A 296 -11.00 -16.91 -4.48
N ALA A 297 -10.44 -16.80 -3.27
CA ALA A 297 -9.67 -17.89 -2.66
C ALA A 297 -10.51 -19.16 -2.49
N GLU A 298 -11.74 -19.03 -2.00
CA GLU A 298 -12.66 -20.16 -1.87
C GLU A 298 -13.11 -20.69 -3.24
N THR A 299 -13.39 -19.82 -4.23
CA THR A 299 -13.67 -20.26 -5.61
C THR A 299 -12.52 -21.10 -6.18
N ALA A 300 -11.28 -20.63 -6.02
CA ALA A 300 -10.10 -21.36 -6.47
C ALA A 300 -9.96 -22.70 -5.75
N SER A 301 -10.22 -22.73 -4.44
CA SER A 301 -10.15 -23.96 -3.64
C SER A 301 -11.22 -24.98 -4.06
N LEU A 302 -12.48 -24.55 -4.21
CA LEU A 302 -13.60 -25.42 -4.57
C LEU A 302 -13.44 -26.01 -5.98
N ASN A 303 -12.85 -25.25 -6.90
CA ASN A 303 -12.60 -25.68 -8.27
C ASN A 303 -11.21 -26.32 -8.47
N THR A 304 -10.43 -26.51 -7.40
CA THR A 304 -9.08 -27.10 -7.44
C THR A 304 -8.16 -26.41 -8.45
N LEU A 305 -8.25 -25.08 -8.56
CA LEU A 305 -7.40 -24.30 -9.45
C LEU A 305 -5.96 -24.31 -8.91
N PRO A 306 -4.93 -24.41 -9.76
CA PRO A 306 -3.58 -24.05 -9.38
C PRO A 306 -3.57 -22.59 -8.94
N TRP A 307 -3.28 -22.36 -7.65
CA TRP A 307 -3.50 -21.08 -7.00
C TRP A 307 -2.46 -20.79 -5.92
N ILE A 308 -2.26 -19.51 -5.60
CA ILE A 308 -1.44 -19.06 -4.47
C ILE A 308 -2.35 -18.39 -3.44
N TYR A 309 -2.38 -18.95 -2.25
CA TYR A 309 -3.04 -18.42 -1.07
C TYR A 309 -2.07 -17.60 -0.23
N ARG A 310 -2.61 -16.74 0.63
CA ARG A 310 -1.85 -15.98 1.62
C ARG A 310 -2.42 -16.24 3.01
N GLY A 311 -1.66 -16.99 3.82
CA GLY A 311 -2.06 -17.36 5.18
C GLY A 311 -1.22 -16.65 6.24
N GLN A 312 -1.67 -16.72 7.48
CA GLN A 312 -0.96 -16.22 8.64
C GLN A 312 -1.31 -17.07 9.85
N ASP A 313 -0.29 -17.65 10.47
CA ASP A 313 -0.46 -18.49 11.66
C ASP A 313 -1.03 -17.67 12.83
N ALA A 314 -1.71 -18.35 13.74
CA ALA A 314 -2.19 -17.73 14.98
C ALA A 314 -1.01 -17.15 15.79
N PRO A 315 -1.22 -16.01 16.49
CA PRO A 315 -0.21 -15.48 17.39
C PRO A 315 0.08 -16.49 18.50
N SER A 316 1.25 -16.40 19.12
CA SER A 316 1.62 -17.29 20.23
C SER A 316 0.73 -17.11 21.47
N GLN A 317 0.08 -15.96 21.58
CA GLN A 317 -0.90 -15.63 22.62
C GLN A 317 -2.00 -14.80 21.98
N PRO A 318 -3.26 -14.85 22.47
CA PRO A 318 -4.33 -13.98 21.99
C PRO A 318 -3.90 -12.51 22.04
N TRP A 319 -4.26 -11.74 21.00
CA TRP A 319 -4.00 -10.31 21.03
C TRP A 319 -4.89 -9.65 22.10
N PRO A 320 -4.36 -8.67 22.86
CA PRO A 320 -5.16 -7.92 23.79
C PRO A 320 -6.28 -7.18 23.05
N SER A 321 -7.47 -7.12 23.65
CA SER A 321 -8.53 -6.22 23.20
C SER A 321 -8.10 -4.78 23.47
N LEU A 322 -8.16 -3.92 22.45
CA LEU A 322 -7.97 -2.49 22.62
C LEU A 322 -9.28 -1.85 23.12
N PRO A 323 -9.26 -1.04 24.19
CA PRO A 323 -10.43 -0.26 24.59
C PRO A 323 -10.88 0.61 23.41
N ASP A 324 -12.18 0.54 23.07
CA ASP A 324 -12.85 1.37 22.06
C ASP A 324 -12.28 1.33 20.63
N GLY A 325 -11.44 0.35 20.29
CA GLY A 325 -10.80 0.26 18.96
C GLY A 325 -9.78 1.37 18.67
N GLY A 326 -9.41 2.16 19.68
CA GLY A 326 -8.45 3.25 19.56
C GLY A 326 -7.01 2.78 19.38
N TYR A 327 -6.10 3.72 19.10
CA TYR A 327 -4.67 3.45 18.94
C TYR A 327 -3.88 3.77 20.21
N ASP A 328 -3.45 2.72 20.92
CA ASP A 328 -2.40 2.83 21.92
C ASP A 328 -1.07 2.29 21.35
N VAL A 329 -0.05 3.15 21.29
CA VAL A 329 1.23 2.81 20.64
C VAL A 329 1.97 1.68 21.35
N VAL A 330 1.84 1.58 22.68
CA VAL A 330 2.50 0.54 23.48
C VAL A 330 1.86 -0.82 23.23
N THR A 331 0.53 -0.87 23.30
CA THR A 331 -0.25 -2.07 23.03
C THR A 331 -0.08 -2.52 21.58
N ALA A 332 -0.12 -1.58 20.62
CA ALA A 332 0.13 -1.87 19.22
C ALA A 332 1.54 -2.46 19.00
N ASP A 333 2.58 -1.89 19.62
CA ASP A 333 3.95 -2.42 19.56
C ASP A 333 4.03 -3.85 20.14
N GLY A 334 3.32 -4.11 21.24
CA GLY A 334 3.18 -5.45 21.82
C GLY A 334 2.52 -6.46 20.87
N ILE A 335 1.41 -6.06 20.23
CA ILE A 335 0.70 -6.88 19.24
C ILE A 335 1.60 -7.24 18.06
N PHE A 336 2.33 -6.27 17.50
CA PHE A 336 3.19 -6.51 16.34
C PHE A 336 4.36 -7.47 16.64
N LYS A 337 4.83 -7.53 17.89
CA LYS A 337 5.87 -8.48 18.31
C LYS A 337 5.37 -9.93 18.41
N THR A 338 4.08 -10.13 18.71
CA THR A 338 3.50 -11.49 18.82
C THR A 338 2.89 -11.97 17.51
N MET A 339 2.62 -11.06 16.57
CA MET A 339 2.11 -11.36 15.24
C MET A 339 3.08 -12.22 14.43
N LYS A 340 2.57 -13.31 13.85
CA LYS A 340 3.34 -14.13 12.91
C LYS A 340 3.36 -13.46 11.53
N PRO A 341 4.45 -13.57 10.76
CA PRO A 341 4.48 -13.04 9.40
C PRO A 341 3.46 -13.77 8.52
N SER A 342 2.81 -13.06 7.61
CA SER A 342 2.02 -13.71 6.56
C SER A 342 2.94 -14.45 5.59
N ARG A 343 2.44 -15.55 5.02
CA ARG A 343 3.18 -16.41 4.10
C ARG A 343 2.29 -16.83 2.95
N SER A 344 2.89 -16.89 1.78
CA SER A 344 2.26 -17.43 0.59
C SER A 344 2.27 -18.97 0.65
N SER A 345 1.26 -19.62 0.08
CA SER A 345 1.03 -21.08 0.16
C SER A 345 0.33 -21.58 -1.10
N SER A 346 0.65 -22.77 -1.59
CA SER A 346 -0.12 -23.43 -2.66
C SER A 346 -1.39 -24.12 -2.17
N GLU A 347 -1.55 -24.24 -0.85
CA GLU A 347 -2.72 -24.82 -0.20
C GLU A 347 -3.51 -23.74 0.55
N PRO A 348 -4.85 -23.85 0.63
CA PRO A 348 -5.68 -22.96 1.44
C PRO A 348 -5.20 -22.90 2.89
N ARG A 349 -5.08 -21.70 3.45
CA ARG A 349 -4.67 -21.48 4.84
C ARG A 349 -5.45 -20.34 5.48
N PRO A 350 -5.76 -20.44 6.79
CA PRO A 350 -6.35 -19.33 7.52
C PRO A 350 -5.39 -18.14 7.60
N HIS A 351 -5.98 -16.95 7.76
CA HIS A 351 -5.23 -15.72 7.98
C HIS A 351 -5.65 -15.09 9.31
N SER A 352 -4.84 -15.30 10.35
CA SER A 352 -5.19 -14.95 11.74
C SER A 352 -5.55 -13.48 11.95
N SER A 353 -4.75 -12.52 11.48
CA SER A 353 -5.05 -11.09 11.68
C SER A 353 -6.26 -10.62 10.89
N LEU A 354 -6.65 -11.36 9.86
CA LEU A 354 -7.84 -11.08 9.09
C LEU A 354 -9.05 -11.87 9.63
N GLY A 355 -8.89 -12.89 10.47
CA GLY A 355 -10.02 -13.70 10.92
C GLY A 355 -10.80 -14.35 9.77
N VAL A 356 -10.11 -14.80 8.71
CA VAL A 356 -10.73 -15.49 7.56
C VAL A 356 -10.15 -16.89 7.38
N PRO A 357 -10.95 -17.88 6.94
CA PRO A 357 -10.53 -19.28 6.84
C PRO A 357 -9.59 -19.55 5.66
N THR A 358 -9.69 -18.76 4.60
CA THR A 358 -8.80 -18.78 3.44
C THR A 358 -8.74 -17.40 2.81
N TYR A 359 -7.60 -17.06 2.22
CA TYR A 359 -7.35 -15.73 1.69
C TYR A 359 -6.33 -15.77 0.54
N THR A 360 -6.49 -14.84 -0.40
CA THR A 360 -5.54 -14.58 -1.49
C THR A 360 -5.40 -13.07 -1.66
N GLN A 361 -4.46 -12.63 -2.48
CA GLN A 361 -4.41 -11.24 -2.95
C GLN A 361 -4.70 -11.21 -4.44
N CYS A 362 -5.80 -10.56 -4.83
CA CYS A 362 -6.26 -10.47 -6.21
C CYS A 362 -7.06 -9.17 -6.49
N THR A 363 -6.91 -8.16 -5.63
CA THR A 363 -7.62 -6.87 -5.73
C THR A 363 -6.74 -5.73 -6.23
N SER A 364 -5.49 -6.00 -6.60
CA SER A 364 -4.58 -4.94 -7.08
C SER A 364 -3.70 -5.35 -8.27
N PRO A 365 -4.29 -5.85 -9.36
CA PRO A 365 -3.56 -6.39 -10.49
C PRO A 365 -2.82 -5.32 -11.33
N LEU A 366 -3.15 -4.03 -11.20
CA LEU A 366 -2.41 -2.96 -11.89
C LEU A 366 -1.05 -2.67 -11.25
N ARG A 367 -0.89 -3.02 -9.96
CA ARG A 367 0.30 -2.69 -9.15
C ARG A 367 0.97 -3.86 -8.44
N ARG A 368 0.45 -5.09 -8.56
CA ARG A 368 1.07 -6.32 -8.05
C ARG A 368 1.07 -7.41 -9.12
N TYR A 369 2.25 -7.91 -9.47
CA TYR A 369 2.39 -8.88 -10.55
C TYR A 369 1.73 -10.23 -10.21
N ILE A 370 1.78 -10.63 -8.94
CA ILE A 370 1.13 -11.87 -8.49
C ILE A 370 -0.39 -11.78 -8.63
N ASP A 371 -1.00 -10.65 -8.30
CA ASP A 371 -2.44 -10.42 -8.54
C ASP A 371 -2.78 -10.52 -10.03
N LEU A 372 -1.94 -10.00 -10.93
CA LEU A 372 -2.11 -10.15 -12.38
C LEU A 372 -2.08 -11.62 -12.82
N LEU A 373 -1.14 -12.42 -12.31
CA LEU A 373 -1.07 -13.85 -12.62
C LEU A 373 -2.31 -14.61 -12.13
N LEU A 374 -2.75 -14.32 -10.91
CA LEU A 374 -3.95 -14.93 -10.33
C LEU A 374 -5.23 -14.48 -11.05
N GLN A 375 -5.30 -13.21 -11.46
CA GLN A 375 -6.41 -12.72 -12.28
C GLN A 375 -6.47 -13.43 -13.64
N ARG A 376 -5.33 -13.70 -14.28
CA ARG A 376 -5.28 -14.50 -15.52
C ARG A 376 -5.79 -15.93 -15.32
N GLN A 377 -5.43 -16.59 -14.21
CA GLN A 377 -6.00 -17.90 -13.84
C GLN A 377 -7.52 -17.83 -13.68
N LEU A 378 -8.00 -16.82 -12.94
CA LEU A 378 -9.43 -16.62 -12.69
C LEU A 378 -10.20 -16.37 -13.98
N VAL A 379 -9.70 -15.47 -14.83
CA VAL A 379 -10.31 -15.13 -16.12
C VAL A 379 -10.36 -16.35 -17.04
N ALA A 380 -9.28 -17.13 -17.14
CA ALA A 380 -9.27 -18.35 -17.94
C ALA A 380 -10.31 -19.37 -17.44
N HIS A 381 -10.43 -19.53 -16.12
CA HIS A 381 -11.45 -20.38 -15.50
C HIS A 381 -12.88 -19.91 -15.83
N LEU A 382 -13.16 -18.61 -15.70
CA LEU A 382 -14.48 -18.03 -15.99
C LEU A 382 -14.90 -18.21 -17.46
N GLU A 383 -13.94 -18.27 -18.37
CA GLU A 383 -14.19 -18.50 -19.80
C GLU A 383 -14.17 -19.97 -20.20
N GLY A 384 -13.91 -20.90 -19.27
CA GLY A 384 -13.74 -22.32 -19.57
C GLY A 384 -12.53 -22.62 -20.46
N ARG A 385 -11.52 -21.74 -20.46
CA ARG A 385 -10.25 -21.93 -21.19
C ARG A 385 -9.26 -22.74 -20.36
N SER A 386 -8.23 -23.25 -21.02
CA SER A 386 -7.07 -23.84 -20.34
C SER A 386 -6.40 -22.81 -19.43
N LEU A 387 -6.11 -23.22 -18.19
CA LEU A 387 -5.42 -22.37 -17.23
C LEU A 387 -3.98 -22.06 -17.70
N PRO A 388 -3.54 -20.79 -17.68
CA PRO A 388 -2.24 -20.40 -18.21
C PRO A 388 -1.05 -20.93 -17.38
N TYR A 389 -1.25 -21.22 -16.09
CA TYR A 389 -0.16 -21.60 -15.19
C TYR A 389 -0.50 -22.84 -14.36
N GLY A 390 0.50 -23.72 -14.22
CA GLY A 390 0.53 -24.76 -13.20
C GLY A 390 1.03 -24.22 -11.85
N VAL A 391 0.86 -25.01 -10.79
CA VAL A 391 1.21 -24.61 -9.42
C VAL A 391 2.71 -24.31 -9.25
N ASP A 392 3.59 -25.05 -9.94
CA ASP A 392 5.03 -24.82 -9.87
C ASP A 392 5.45 -23.49 -10.49
N ALA A 393 4.85 -23.11 -11.63
CA ALA A 393 5.11 -21.82 -12.26
C ALA A 393 4.68 -20.66 -11.35
N LEU A 394 3.49 -20.79 -10.73
CA LEU A 394 3.00 -19.81 -9.77
C LEU A 394 3.89 -19.73 -8.52
N ARG A 395 4.38 -20.86 -8.00
CA ARG A 395 5.29 -20.89 -6.85
C ARG A 395 6.62 -20.19 -7.15
N VAL A 396 7.20 -20.41 -8.33
CA VAL A 396 8.43 -19.72 -8.77
C VAL A 396 8.19 -18.21 -8.89
N ALA A 397 7.06 -17.80 -9.49
CA ALA A 397 6.71 -16.39 -9.60
C ALA A 397 6.51 -15.74 -8.21
N MET A 398 5.84 -16.45 -7.30
CA MET A 398 5.61 -16.03 -5.91
C MET A 398 6.92 -15.84 -5.14
N GLU A 399 7.85 -16.79 -5.20
CA GLU A 399 9.17 -16.68 -4.53
C GLU A 399 9.96 -15.46 -5.03
N ARG A 400 9.88 -15.17 -6.33
CA ARG A 400 10.46 -13.95 -6.92
C ARG A 400 9.73 -12.70 -6.42
N GLY A 401 8.39 -12.72 -6.45
CA GLY A 401 7.54 -11.62 -6.00
C GLY A 401 7.79 -11.26 -4.54
N ASP A 402 7.88 -12.24 -3.64
CA ASP A 402 8.15 -12.03 -2.22
C ASP A 402 9.53 -11.39 -1.97
N ARG A 403 10.54 -11.78 -2.77
CA ARG A 403 11.88 -11.17 -2.71
C ARG A 403 11.84 -9.70 -3.12
N ILE A 404 11.25 -9.41 -4.27
CA ILE A 404 11.11 -8.04 -4.78
C ILE A 404 10.29 -7.20 -3.78
N ALA A 405 9.17 -7.72 -3.27
CA ALA A 405 8.34 -7.03 -2.29
C ALA A 405 9.12 -6.66 -1.01
N LYS A 406 10.00 -7.55 -0.53
CA LYS A 406 10.86 -7.27 0.63
C LYS A 406 11.85 -6.14 0.35
N GLU A 407 12.49 -6.15 -0.82
CA GLU A 407 13.43 -5.12 -1.27
C GLU A 407 12.73 -3.77 -1.44
N ARG A 408 11.58 -3.73 -2.11
CA ARG A 408 10.77 -2.50 -2.30
C ARG A 408 10.27 -1.95 -0.97
N ALA A 409 9.77 -2.80 -0.08
CA ALA A 409 9.32 -2.35 1.24
C ALA A 409 10.48 -1.78 2.08
N GLN A 410 11.72 -2.26 1.90
CA GLN A 410 12.88 -1.66 2.55
C GLN A 410 13.20 -0.27 1.99
N LEU A 411 13.23 -0.15 0.67
CA LEU A 411 13.40 1.12 -0.04
C LEU A 411 12.37 2.17 0.40
N GLU A 412 11.08 1.81 0.42
CA GLU A 412 10.00 2.71 0.86
C GLU A 412 10.20 3.16 2.31
N ARG A 413 10.59 2.25 3.22
CA ARG A 413 10.88 2.60 4.62
C ARG A 413 12.06 3.55 4.75
N GLU A 414 13.13 3.32 3.99
CA GLU A 414 14.34 4.16 4.02
C GLU A 414 14.06 5.57 3.50
N SER A 415 13.41 5.68 2.34
CA SER A 415 13.01 6.99 1.79
C SER A 415 12.02 7.71 2.71
N LYS A 416 10.98 7.02 3.20
CA LYS A 416 10.03 7.60 4.17
C LYS A 416 10.73 8.07 5.43
N ARG A 417 11.68 7.30 5.97
CA ARG A 417 12.47 7.68 7.15
C ARG A 417 13.32 8.92 6.87
N PHE A 418 14.02 8.97 5.75
CA PHE A 418 14.82 10.12 5.34
C PHE A 418 13.97 11.40 5.27
N TRP A 419 12.86 11.36 4.53
CA TRP A 419 12.00 12.52 4.35
C TRP A 419 11.27 12.94 5.63
N SER A 420 10.94 11.99 6.52
CA SER A 420 10.40 12.28 7.86
C SER A 420 11.36 13.13 8.69
N LEU A 421 12.65 12.79 8.65
CA LEU A 421 13.67 13.49 9.42
C LEU A 421 14.04 14.84 8.80
N GLU A 422 14.08 14.94 7.46
CA GLU A 422 14.20 16.22 6.75
C GLU A 422 13.05 17.16 7.10
N TYR A 423 11.81 16.65 7.19
CA TYR A 423 10.66 17.43 7.62
C TYR A 423 10.85 17.97 9.04
N LEU A 424 11.11 17.10 10.03
CA LEU A 424 11.31 17.51 11.42
C LEU A 424 12.44 18.52 11.59
N GLN A 425 13.56 18.32 10.88
CA GLN A 425 14.70 19.24 10.95
C GLN A 425 14.35 20.65 10.48
N ARG A 426 13.39 20.79 9.56
CA ARG A 426 12.95 22.07 9.00
C ARG A 426 11.84 22.73 9.81
N THR A 427 10.93 21.95 10.39
CA THR A 427 9.70 22.46 11.02
C THR A 427 9.77 22.53 12.55
N ALA A 428 10.58 21.69 13.19
CA ALA A 428 10.53 21.46 14.64
C ALA A 428 11.89 21.63 15.35
N LYS A 429 12.86 22.33 14.73
CA LYS A 429 14.23 22.46 15.26
C LYS A 429 14.30 23.01 16.69
N GLU A 430 13.44 23.97 17.02
CA GLU A 430 13.40 24.63 18.34
C GLU A 430 12.11 24.34 19.12
N ALA A 431 11.19 23.57 18.52
CA ALA A 431 9.91 23.24 19.11
C ALA A 431 10.08 22.25 20.27
N ILE A 432 9.23 22.40 21.29
CA ILE A 432 9.01 21.33 22.28
C ILE A 432 7.91 20.45 21.71
N LEU A 433 8.19 19.15 21.59
CA LEU A 433 7.31 18.16 21.02
C LEU A 433 6.80 17.23 22.12
N GLU A 434 5.55 16.80 21.99
CA GLU A 434 4.97 15.78 22.85
C GLU A 434 5.24 14.38 22.26
N GLY A 435 5.53 13.40 23.12
CA GLY A 435 5.81 12.03 22.73
C GLY A 435 5.33 11.01 23.76
N VAL A 436 5.23 9.77 23.34
CA VAL A 436 4.90 8.63 24.20
C VAL A 436 6.05 7.62 24.15
N ILE A 437 6.55 7.21 25.31
CA ILE A 437 7.54 6.14 25.40
C ILE A 437 6.87 4.82 24.98
N VAL A 438 7.37 4.20 23.92
CA VAL A 438 6.83 2.94 23.38
C VAL A 438 7.43 1.75 24.12
N ARG A 439 8.76 1.74 24.26
CA ARG A 439 9.52 0.65 24.89
C ARG A 439 10.96 1.10 25.20
N LYS A 440 11.68 0.29 25.97
CA LYS A 440 13.13 0.39 26.10
C LYS A 440 13.82 -0.31 24.91
N GLU A 441 14.86 0.30 24.37
CA GLU A 441 15.68 -0.23 23.28
C GLU A 441 17.16 -0.02 23.63
N TYR A 442 17.83 -1.09 24.07
CA TYR A 442 19.14 -1.03 24.72
C TYR A 442 19.10 -0.11 25.96
N ASP A 443 19.92 0.94 25.97
CA ASP A 443 19.96 1.92 27.05
C ASP A 443 18.96 3.06 26.85
N ASP A 444 18.49 3.29 25.62
CA ASP A 444 17.59 4.38 25.26
C ASP A 444 16.10 3.98 25.33
N TRP A 445 15.24 4.98 25.44
CA TRP A 445 13.79 4.84 25.26
C TRP A 445 13.41 5.13 23.81
N LEU A 446 12.64 4.25 23.19
CA LEU A 446 12.00 4.56 21.91
C LEU A 446 10.75 5.41 22.17
N VAL A 447 10.74 6.64 21.65
CA VAL A 447 9.63 7.58 21.80
C VAL A 447 8.95 7.78 20.46
N GLU A 448 7.63 7.70 20.41
CA GLU A 448 6.81 8.11 19.26
C GLU A 448 6.27 9.52 19.49
N LEU A 449 6.56 10.44 18.57
CA LEU A 449 6.04 11.81 18.62
C LEU A 449 4.54 11.81 18.30
N THR A 450 3.73 12.48 19.12
CA THR A 450 2.26 12.36 19.06
C THR A 450 1.66 12.99 17.81
N GLU A 451 2.20 14.12 17.35
CA GLU A 451 1.68 14.88 16.19
C GLU A 451 2.11 14.28 14.84
N SER A 452 3.25 13.60 14.78
CA SER A 452 3.83 13.12 13.51
C SER A 452 3.98 11.60 13.42
N THR A 453 3.80 10.86 14.51
CA THR A 453 4.10 9.42 14.64
C THR A 453 5.57 9.04 14.39
N ILE A 454 6.45 10.03 14.21
CA ILE A 454 7.87 9.79 13.96
C ILE A 454 8.54 9.32 15.26
N ARG A 455 9.34 8.26 15.16
CA ARG A 455 10.01 7.65 16.31
C ARG A 455 11.47 8.08 16.46
N GLY A 456 11.90 8.37 17.68
CA GLY A 456 13.27 8.76 18.03
C GLY A 456 13.76 8.09 19.31
N ALA A 457 15.08 8.01 19.47
CA ALA A 457 15.72 7.50 20.67
C ALA A 457 15.88 8.61 21.71
N LEU A 458 15.42 8.37 22.93
CA LEU A 458 15.56 9.26 24.08
C LEU A 458 16.48 8.59 25.11
N PRO A 459 17.70 9.10 25.30
CA PRO A 459 18.60 8.57 26.31
C PRO A 459 18.03 8.72 27.73
N PRO A 460 18.42 7.83 28.66
CA PRO A 460 18.00 7.94 30.04
C PRO A 460 18.56 9.23 30.65
N PRO A 461 17.85 9.85 31.61
CA PRO A 461 18.25 11.14 32.18
C PRO A 461 19.68 11.17 32.75
N GLU A 462 20.14 10.04 33.30
CA GLU A 462 21.46 9.88 33.90
C GLU A 462 22.62 9.89 32.87
N SER A 463 22.32 9.78 31.57
CA SER A 463 23.30 9.74 30.48
C SER A 463 23.47 11.06 29.72
N ALA A 464 22.64 12.07 30.02
CA ALA A 464 22.81 13.41 29.49
C ALA A 464 23.80 14.18 30.39
N ASP A 465 24.85 14.77 29.81
CA ASP A 465 25.86 15.55 30.53
C ASP A 465 25.22 16.48 31.57
N ALA A 466 25.36 16.10 32.84
CA ALA A 466 24.83 16.81 33.99
C ALA A 466 25.68 18.07 34.23
N ALA A 467 25.36 19.13 33.49
CA ALA A 467 25.85 20.48 33.74
C ALA A 467 24.79 21.49 33.29
N ASP A 468 23.65 21.51 33.98
CA ASP A 468 23.14 22.72 34.63
C ASP A 468 21.70 22.54 35.13
N SER A 469 21.51 22.94 36.39
CA SER A 469 20.27 23.25 37.10
C SER A 469 19.37 22.11 37.61
N ALA A 470 19.17 22.18 38.93
CA ALA A 470 18.08 21.68 39.77
C ALA A 470 17.70 20.19 39.66
N ALA A 471 18.00 19.47 40.74
CA ALA A 471 17.49 18.14 41.06
C ALA A 471 15.96 18.20 41.32
N GLU A 472 15.18 18.33 40.26
CA GLU A 472 13.80 17.83 40.25
C GLU A 472 13.86 16.32 40.08
N ALA A 473 13.14 15.59 40.94
CA ALA A 473 13.02 14.15 40.83
C ALA A 473 12.45 13.81 39.44
N LEU A 474 13.30 13.24 38.58
CA LEU A 474 12.88 12.80 37.26
C LEU A 474 11.78 11.74 37.44
N PRO A 475 10.63 11.87 36.76
CA PRO A 475 9.56 10.89 36.88
C PRO A 475 10.07 9.51 36.48
N GLU A 476 9.55 8.46 37.12
CA GLU A 476 9.83 7.08 36.73
C GLU A 476 9.32 6.88 35.29
N LEU A 477 10.26 6.85 34.33
CA LEU A 477 9.95 6.71 32.91
C LEU A 477 9.74 5.25 32.58
N GLY A 478 8.65 4.94 31.87
CA GLY A 478 8.34 3.61 31.38
C GLY A 478 7.48 3.63 30.12
N PRO A 479 7.22 2.47 29.51
CA PRO A 479 6.27 2.35 28.41
C PRO A 479 4.91 2.98 28.77
N GLY A 480 4.41 3.86 27.91
CA GLY A 480 3.16 4.59 28.09
C GLY A 480 3.33 5.98 28.71
N SER A 481 4.49 6.30 29.29
CA SER A 481 4.76 7.64 29.82
C SER A 481 4.71 8.68 28.70
N ARG A 482 3.97 9.76 28.93
CA ARG A 482 4.00 10.96 28.08
C ARG A 482 5.20 11.82 28.46
N VAL A 483 5.94 12.28 27.46
CA VAL A 483 7.17 13.04 27.63
C VAL A 483 7.20 14.25 26.72
N ARG A 484 7.83 15.32 27.21
CA ARG A 484 8.14 16.52 26.43
C ARG A 484 9.58 16.43 25.98
N VAL A 485 9.83 16.62 24.69
CA VAL A 485 11.16 16.43 24.10
C VAL A 485 11.54 17.55 23.14
N ARG A 486 12.84 17.75 22.95
CA ARG A 486 13.42 18.53 21.85
C ARG A 486 14.26 17.64 20.96
N LEU A 487 14.45 18.07 19.72
CA LEU A 487 15.38 17.42 18.79
C LEU A 487 16.82 17.68 19.27
N ALA A 488 17.57 16.63 19.60
CA ALA A 488 18.97 16.74 19.99
C ALA A 488 19.90 16.54 18.78
N GLU A 489 19.67 15.46 18.03
CA GLU A 489 20.40 15.15 16.80
C GLU A 489 19.44 14.61 15.75
N VAL A 490 19.52 15.13 14.53
CA VAL A 490 18.74 14.65 13.38
C VAL A 490 19.70 14.36 12.24
N HIS A 491 19.79 13.09 11.83
CA HIS A 491 20.62 12.64 10.73
C HIS A 491 19.77 11.91 9.69
N PRO A 492 19.18 12.63 8.72
CA PRO A 492 18.29 12.05 7.71
C PRO A 492 18.95 10.91 6.93
N LYS A 493 20.21 11.10 6.49
CA LYS A 493 20.95 10.11 5.69
C LYS A 493 21.13 8.76 6.39
N SER A 494 21.40 8.76 7.70
CA SER A 494 21.57 7.53 8.48
C SER A 494 20.27 7.08 9.16
N GLY A 495 19.16 7.81 8.97
CA GLY A 495 17.88 7.53 9.62
C GLY A 495 17.88 7.73 11.14
N ARG A 496 18.88 8.39 11.73
CA ARG A 496 19.00 8.52 13.20
C ARG A 496 18.30 9.79 13.70
N LEU A 497 17.49 9.62 14.74
CA LEU A 497 16.83 10.70 15.48
C LEU A 497 17.10 10.52 16.97
N ARG A 498 17.79 11.47 17.59
CA ARG A 498 18.02 11.53 19.03
C ARG A 498 17.25 12.68 19.64
N LEU A 499 16.54 12.39 20.72
CA LEU A 499 15.70 13.32 21.46
C LEU A 499 16.37 13.68 22.79
N ARG A 500 15.99 14.83 23.34
CA ARG A 500 16.37 15.25 24.69
C ARG A 500 15.10 15.56 25.48
N LEU A 501 15.02 15.05 26.71
CA LEU A 501 13.91 15.33 27.62
C LEU A 501 13.88 16.82 27.99
N VAL A 502 12.68 17.38 28.05
CA VAL A 502 12.41 18.70 28.61
C VAL A 502 11.66 18.49 29.93
N PRO A 503 12.23 18.89 31.08
CA PRO A 503 11.54 18.79 32.36
C PRO A 503 10.18 19.52 32.33
N THR A 504 9.18 18.93 32.99
CA THR A 504 7.93 19.62 33.30
C THR A 504 8.18 20.58 34.46
N ALA A 505 8.06 21.88 34.19
CA ALA A 505 8.12 22.94 35.20
C ALA A 505 6.95 22.90 36.19
#